data_AF-A0A1G0XUU8-F1
#
_entry.id   AF-A0A1G0XUU8-F1
#
_cell.length_a   1.000
_cell.length_b   1.000
_cell.length_c   1.000
_cell.angle_alpha   90.00
_cell.angle_beta   90.00
_cell.angle_gamma   90.00
#
_symmetry.space_group_name_H-M   'P 1'
#
loop_
_entity.id
_entity.type
_entity.pdbx_description
1 polymer ?
#
loop_
_entity_poly.entity_id
_entity_poly.type
_entity_poly.pdbx_seq_one_letter_code
_entity_poly.pdbx_strand_id
1 'polypeptide(L)'
;MKLAKVISIQIAVLLATSSFLCAADLYVKAGSGGNGTKESPFGDLWQAVDSAKRGDIIHVAAGTYNGKSGCGNFTIKTPNLTIAGGYDQNFSARDPFKNLTILERAKDYKGDSMGLGDGIIEGKQGADHGGLVIDGLVLNSASRNSYYDDGKINAKDSWNGALLKTNGKNIKIRNCILINPYGEGIASTWQGPENEVSNNFILNTFYCAVSTRSAQPDSVIKITNNTIAFCWFQPSKGGGMCLFVGSKGKTIIENNIFAFAQTEDGEAGFAVSNTFGNEDTVMKNNVFFQCQGGYYKFMDADKKNLLLWKPEELKQLNAKSDDFMLEKAEGNAETDPKLVPDKDYYEKFSNFVASKPGKLNMDFLNEWRRSVGLPLQAEPGSPRKNWGMEYPLKKVIPDLVSKLPGKGVQAAGPFQEYKGAAAEAAQPGQPAAKANANVDYKQVEFDTFKKGAPESKAYASAPVSFKAGLGEKRMTFLLNDAPNSDYICIELLKPGESYPTRNLTYGYILKGTDADKEWEKLSKKKDKVNKEGGVSIKGKATYIGKESYSYTTAIIIDEIVK
;
A
#
# COMPACT_ATOMS: atom_id res chain seq x y z
N MET A 1 -37.47 56.50 -21.53
CA MET A 1 -36.96 55.36 -22.32
C MET A 1 -35.44 55.39 -22.36
N LYS A 2 -34.76 54.59 -21.53
CA LYS A 2 -33.34 54.28 -21.66
C LYS A 2 -33.19 52.77 -21.56
N LEU A 3 -32.70 52.17 -22.63
CA LEU A 3 -32.48 50.74 -22.81
C LEU A 3 -31.27 50.32 -21.98
N ALA A 4 -31.45 49.45 -20.99
CA ALA A 4 -30.35 48.79 -20.29
C ALA A 4 -29.95 47.52 -21.06
N LYS A 5 -28.76 47.55 -21.68
CA LYS A 5 -28.12 46.35 -22.24
C LYS A 5 -27.65 45.46 -21.08
N VAL A 6 -28.26 44.30 -20.94
CA VAL A 6 -27.74 43.18 -20.14
C VAL A 6 -26.62 42.53 -20.94
N ILE A 7 -25.38 42.65 -20.46
CA ILE A 7 -24.23 41.89 -20.96
C ILE A 7 -24.21 40.58 -20.18
N SER A 8 -24.62 39.49 -20.83
CA SER A 8 -24.44 38.14 -20.32
C SER A 8 -22.97 37.74 -20.46
N ILE A 9 -22.22 37.79 -19.36
CA ILE A 9 -20.87 37.23 -19.28
C ILE A 9 -21.03 35.71 -19.11
N GLN A 10 -20.84 34.95 -20.19
CA GLN A 10 -20.59 33.51 -20.08
C GLN A 10 -19.17 33.32 -19.54
N ILE A 11 -19.07 32.96 -18.26
CA ILE A 11 -17.84 32.44 -17.67
C ILE A 11 -17.67 31.03 -18.23
N ALA A 12 -16.86 30.90 -19.27
CA ALA A 12 -16.31 29.60 -19.67
C ALA A 12 -15.30 29.20 -18.58
N VAL A 13 -15.73 28.33 -17.67
CA VAL A 13 -14.83 27.60 -16.77
C VAL A 13 -13.97 26.71 -17.65
N LEU A 14 -12.74 27.15 -17.97
CA LEU A 14 -11.70 26.26 -18.46
C LEU A 14 -11.38 25.30 -17.31
N LEU A 15 -12.00 24.13 -17.32
CA LEU A 15 -11.47 22.96 -16.64
C LEU A 15 -10.06 22.73 -17.20
N ALA A 16 -9.05 22.99 -16.39
CA ALA A 16 -7.71 22.52 -16.63
C ALA A 16 -7.74 20.99 -16.57
N THR A 17 -8.05 20.35 -17.70
CA THR A 17 -7.94 18.89 -17.83
C THR A 17 -6.45 18.55 -17.80
N SER A 18 -6.03 18.00 -16.67
CA SER A 18 -4.80 17.23 -16.52
C SER A 18 -4.74 16.14 -17.60
N SER A 19 -3.55 15.92 -18.14
CA SER A 19 -3.27 15.06 -19.29
C SER A 19 -3.90 13.68 -19.14
N PHE A 20 -4.60 13.24 -20.20
CA PHE A 20 -5.32 11.98 -20.26
C PHE A 20 -4.34 10.80 -20.34
N LEU A 21 -4.27 10.03 -19.26
CA LEU A 21 -3.95 8.61 -19.29
C LEU A 21 -4.97 7.98 -18.34
N CYS A 22 -6.08 7.50 -18.91
CA CYS A 22 -7.14 6.90 -18.12
C CYS A 22 -6.66 5.55 -17.58
N ALA A 23 -6.63 5.42 -16.26
CA ALA A 23 -6.51 4.15 -15.57
C ALA A 23 -7.44 3.10 -16.18
N ALA A 24 -6.90 1.94 -16.55
CA ALA A 24 -7.69 0.81 -17.07
C ALA A 24 -8.13 -0.12 -15.93
N ASP A 25 -9.26 -0.78 -16.13
CA ASP A 25 -9.73 -1.87 -15.27
C ASP A 25 -9.21 -3.21 -15.82
N LEU A 26 -8.45 -3.94 -15.00
CA LEU A 26 -8.00 -5.30 -15.26
C LEU A 26 -8.76 -6.27 -14.35
N TYR A 27 -9.17 -7.41 -14.88
CA TYR A 27 -9.99 -8.39 -14.16
C TYR A 27 -9.24 -9.71 -14.00
N VAL A 28 -9.34 -10.28 -12.81
CA VAL A 28 -8.62 -11.50 -12.41
C VAL A 28 -9.60 -12.48 -11.78
N LYS A 29 -9.63 -13.72 -12.28
CA LYS A 29 -10.47 -14.80 -11.78
C LYS A 29 -9.72 -16.13 -11.87
N ALA A 30 -9.54 -16.77 -10.71
CA ALA A 30 -8.85 -18.05 -10.61
C ALA A 30 -9.38 -19.08 -11.63
N GLY A 31 -8.46 -19.77 -12.30
CA GLY A 31 -8.80 -20.77 -13.34
C GLY A 31 -9.12 -20.21 -14.72
N SER A 32 -9.11 -18.88 -14.90
CA SER A 32 -9.22 -18.26 -16.23
C SER A 32 -7.90 -18.28 -16.99
N GLY A 33 -7.90 -17.95 -18.28
CA GLY A 33 -6.70 -17.89 -19.12
C GLY A 33 -6.72 -16.69 -20.08
N GLY A 34 -7.50 -15.66 -19.74
CA GLY A 34 -7.81 -14.55 -20.62
C GLY A 34 -6.74 -13.45 -20.66
N ASN A 35 -7.13 -12.31 -21.20
CA ASN A 35 -6.28 -11.15 -21.45
C ASN A 35 -6.51 -9.99 -20.46
N GLY A 36 -7.32 -10.19 -19.43
CA GLY A 36 -7.57 -9.21 -18.37
C GLY A 36 -8.80 -8.34 -18.57
N THR A 37 -9.59 -8.51 -19.63
CA THR A 37 -10.91 -7.86 -19.72
C THR A 37 -11.91 -8.55 -18.78
N LYS A 38 -13.05 -7.89 -18.50
CA LYS A 38 -14.10 -8.46 -17.64
C LYS A 38 -14.64 -9.79 -18.19
N GLU A 39 -14.76 -9.91 -19.51
CA GLU A 39 -15.26 -11.09 -20.22
C GLU A 39 -14.19 -12.18 -20.36
N SER A 40 -12.91 -11.80 -20.33
CA SER A 40 -11.77 -12.71 -20.48
C SER A 40 -10.69 -12.38 -19.42
N PRO A 41 -10.98 -12.62 -18.13
CA PRO A 41 -10.10 -12.23 -17.04
C PRO A 41 -8.80 -13.05 -17.05
N PHE A 42 -7.75 -12.47 -16.47
CA PHE A 42 -6.52 -13.21 -16.17
C PHE A 42 -6.79 -14.34 -15.17
N GLY A 43 -6.00 -15.42 -15.27
CA GLY A 43 -6.10 -16.57 -14.39
C GLY A 43 -5.50 -16.36 -13.01
N ASP A 44 -4.48 -15.51 -12.91
CA ASP A 44 -3.81 -15.19 -11.64
C ASP A 44 -3.45 -13.71 -11.54
N LEU A 45 -3.38 -13.20 -10.31
CA LEU A 45 -3.05 -11.81 -10.01
C LEU A 45 -1.67 -11.41 -10.55
N TRP A 46 -0.69 -12.32 -10.57
CA TRP A 46 0.65 -11.97 -11.07
C TRP A 46 0.62 -11.53 -12.54
N GLN A 47 -0.28 -12.08 -13.35
CA GLN A 47 -0.41 -11.73 -14.77
C GLN A 47 -0.92 -10.29 -14.93
N ALA A 48 -1.89 -9.91 -14.10
CA ALA A 48 -2.41 -8.55 -14.07
C ALA A 48 -1.35 -7.57 -13.56
N VAL A 49 -0.64 -7.90 -12.48
CA VAL A 49 0.45 -7.08 -11.94
C VAL A 49 1.57 -6.86 -12.97
N ASP A 50 1.93 -7.89 -13.76
CA ASP A 50 2.97 -7.75 -14.78
C ASP A 50 2.51 -6.92 -15.99
N SER A 51 1.21 -6.94 -16.28
CA SER A 51 0.57 -6.20 -17.38
C SER A 51 0.21 -4.75 -17.01
N ALA A 52 0.05 -4.47 -15.72
CA ALA A 52 -0.48 -3.21 -15.22
C ALA A 52 0.44 -2.01 -15.52
N LYS A 53 -0.22 -0.87 -15.76
CA LYS A 53 0.37 0.44 -16.00
C LYS A 53 0.01 1.38 -14.86
N ARG A 54 0.68 2.54 -14.85
CA ARG A 54 0.44 3.57 -13.85
C ARG A 54 -1.06 3.91 -13.81
N GLY A 55 -1.64 3.90 -12.61
CA GLY A 55 -3.03 4.27 -12.38
C GLY A 55 -4.02 3.12 -12.52
N ASP A 56 -3.65 1.98 -13.12
CA ASP A 56 -4.59 0.88 -13.36
C ASP A 56 -5.22 0.35 -12.06
N ILE A 57 -6.40 -0.24 -12.23
CA ILE A 57 -7.16 -0.89 -11.16
C ILE A 57 -7.31 -2.37 -11.51
N ILE A 58 -6.86 -3.24 -10.61
CA ILE A 58 -7.00 -4.68 -10.75
C ILE A 58 -8.14 -5.15 -9.84
N HIS A 59 -9.21 -5.65 -10.46
CA HIS A 59 -10.36 -6.28 -9.81
C HIS A 59 -10.12 -7.77 -9.68
N VAL A 60 -10.13 -8.28 -8.46
CA VAL A 60 -9.83 -9.68 -8.18
C VAL A 60 -11.05 -10.37 -7.59
N ALA A 61 -11.53 -11.41 -8.27
CA ALA A 61 -12.62 -12.24 -7.79
C ALA A 61 -12.20 -13.06 -6.56
N ALA A 62 -13.19 -13.61 -5.86
CA ALA A 62 -12.97 -14.59 -4.83
C ALA A 62 -12.23 -15.81 -5.40
N GLY A 63 -11.30 -16.36 -4.63
CA GLY A 63 -10.49 -17.49 -5.06
C GLY A 63 -9.09 -17.46 -4.48
N THR A 64 -8.32 -18.51 -4.75
CA THR A 64 -6.93 -18.63 -4.35
C THR A 64 -6.01 -18.35 -5.52
N TYR A 65 -4.98 -17.53 -5.28
CA TYR A 65 -4.00 -17.09 -6.26
C TYR A 65 -2.61 -17.38 -5.73
N ASN A 66 -1.81 -18.07 -6.53
CA ASN A 66 -0.54 -18.63 -6.07
C ASN A 66 0.68 -17.93 -6.66
N GLY A 67 0.48 -16.87 -7.43
CA GLY A 67 1.57 -16.11 -8.00
C GLY A 67 2.35 -16.91 -9.05
N LYS A 68 3.42 -16.32 -9.56
CA LYS A 68 4.17 -16.91 -10.68
C LYS A 68 4.80 -18.23 -10.25
N SER A 69 4.52 -19.30 -11.00
CA SER A 69 4.99 -20.65 -10.70
C SER A 69 4.60 -21.18 -9.30
N GLY A 70 3.54 -20.64 -8.70
CA GLY A 70 3.04 -21.09 -7.40
C GLY A 70 3.83 -20.62 -6.18
N CYS A 71 4.78 -19.68 -6.33
CA CYS A 71 5.64 -19.23 -5.24
C CYS A 71 4.92 -18.40 -4.16
N GLY A 72 3.71 -17.91 -4.46
CA GLY A 72 2.88 -17.08 -3.60
C GLY A 72 3.37 -15.65 -3.44
N ASN A 73 4.29 -15.16 -4.28
CA ASN A 73 4.84 -13.79 -4.24
C ASN A 73 4.33 -12.95 -5.41
N PHE A 74 4.09 -11.66 -5.14
CA PHE A 74 3.59 -10.66 -6.07
C PHE A 74 4.41 -9.38 -5.94
N THR A 75 5.34 -9.17 -6.88
CA THR A 75 6.22 -7.99 -6.90
C THR A 75 5.59 -6.82 -7.67
N ILE A 76 5.35 -5.71 -6.97
CA ILE A 76 4.80 -4.47 -7.52
C ILE A 76 5.93 -3.55 -7.99
N LYS A 77 5.84 -3.08 -9.24
CA LYS A 77 6.83 -2.18 -9.86
C LYS A 77 6.19 -0.95 -10.52
N THR A 78 4.89 -0.77 -10.28
CA THR A 78 4.03 0.17 -11.01
C THR A 78 3.45 1.19 -10.03
N PRO A 79 3.62 2.50 -10.27
CA PRO A 79 3.09 3.53 -9.38
C PRO A 79 1.58 3.72 -9.57
N ASN A 80 0.90 4.17 -8.51
CA ASN A 80 -0.54 4.42 -8.45
C ASN A 80 -1.40 3.22 -8.88
N LEU A 81 -0.92 1.99 -8.64
CA LEU A 81 -1.67 0.77 -8.90
C LEU A 81 -2.69 0.54 -7.78
N THR A 82 -3.92 0.21 -8.14
CA THR A 82 -4.92 -0.30 -7.18
C THR A 82 -5.13 -1.78 -7.39
N ILE A 83 -5.11 -2.57 -6.32
CA ILE A 83 -5.47 -3.99 -6.33
C ILE A 83 -6.64 -4.18 -5.36
N ALA A 84 -7.83 -4.42 -5.92
CA ALA A 84 -9.09 -4.54 -5.20
C ALA A 84 -9.61 -5.97 -5.28
N GLY A 85 -9.46 -6.74 -4.20
CA GLY A 85 -10.12 -8.03 -4.00
C GLY A 85 -11.51 -7.90 -3.43
N GLY A 86 -12.17 -9.04 -3.19
CA GLY A 86 -13.53 -9.07 -2.64
C GLY A 86 -14.64 -9.15 -3.69
N TYR A 87 -14.33 -9.35 -4.97
CA TYR A 87 -15.38 -9.46 -5.99
C TYR A 87 -15.97 -10.86 -6.05
N ASP A 88 -17.26 -10.96 -6.36
CA ASP A 88 -17.86 -12.24 -6.76
C ASP A 88 -17.29 -12.74 -8.11
N GLN A 89 -17.69 -13.95 -8.53
CA GLN A 89 -17.15 -14.62 -9.72
C GLN A 89 -17.47 -13.93 -11.06
N ASN A 90 -18.36 -12.94 -11.03
CA ASN A 90 -18.91 -12.21 -12.16
C ASN A 90 -18.66 -10.69 -12.04
N PHE A 91 -17.92 -10.25 -11.02
CA PHE A 91 -17.61 -8.86 -10.71
C PHE A 91 -18.85 -7.96 -10.70
N SER A 92 -19.95 -8.45 -10.11
CA SER A 92 -21.21 -7.75 -9.95
C SER A 92 -21.39 -7.14 -8.56
N ALA A 93 -20.75 -7.73 -7.55
CA ALA A 93 -20.74 -7.23 -6.18
C ALA A 93 -19.34 -7.35 -5.58
N ARG A 94 -19.03 -6.43 -4.66
CA ARG A 94 -17.78 -6.41 -3.89
C ARG A 94 -18.06 -6.45 -2.40
N ASP A 95 -17.49 -7.45 -1.74
CA ASP A 95 -17.46 -7.60 -0.29
C ASP A 95 -16.17 -8.34 0.11
N PRO A 96 -15.13 -7.61 0.57
CA PRO A 96 -13.85 -8.16 0.96
C PRO A 96 -13.88 -9.24 2.05
N PHE A 97 -14.91 -9.23 2.89
CA PHE A 97 -15.05 -10.14 4.03
C PHE A 97 -16.04 -11.28 3.76
N LYS A 98 -16.62 -11.33 2.55
CA LYS A 98 -17.44 -12.44 2.09
C LYS A 98 -16.81 -13.19 0.91
N ASN A 99 -16.29 -12.44 -0.06
CA ASN A 99 -15.75 -12.96 -1.31
C ASN A 99 -14.22 -12.99 -1.25
N LEU A 100 -13.67 -13.86 -0.40
CA LEU A 100 -12.24 -13.82 -0.08
C LEU A 100 -11.34 -14.03 -1.31
N THR A 101 -10.47 -13.06 -1.57
CA THR A 101 -9.36 -13.14 -2.51
C THR A 101 -8.10 -13.53 -1.75
N ILE A 102 -7.66 -14.79 -1.87
CA ILE A 102 -6.61 -15.39 -1.04
C ILE A 102 -5.30 -15.48 -1.82
N LEU A 103 -4.25 -14.85 -1.27
CA LEU A 103 -2.88 -14.95 -1.74
C LEU A 103 -2.10 -15.88 -0.81
N GLU A 104 -1.65 -17.00 -1.34
CA GLU A 104 -0.87 -18.00 -0.60
C GLU A 104 0.06 -18.78 -1.53
N ARG A 105 1.09 -19.42 -0.98
CA ARG A 105 1.96 -20.32 -1.75
C ARG A 105 1.20 -21.59 -2.14
N ALA A 106 1.45 -22.09 -3.35
CA ALA A 106 0.90 -23.37 -3.81
C ALA A 106 1.38 -24.51 -2.90
N LYS A 107 0.49 -25.47 -2.59
CA LYS A 107 0.80 -26.58 -1.68
C LYS A 107 1.88 -27.52 -2.20
N ASP A 108 1.97 -27.64 -3.52
CA ASP A 108 2.92 -28.49 -4.23
C ASP A 108 4.16 -27.72 -4.74
N TYR A 109 4.38 -26.50 -4.25
CA TYR A 109 5.55 -25.70 -4.61
C TYR A 109 6.86 -26.42 -4.23
N LYS A 110 7.74 -26.65 -5.21
CA LYS A 110 9.02 -27.37 -5.05
C LYS A 110 10.26 -26.46 -5.17
N GLY A 111 10.09 -25.15 -5.26
CA GLY A 111 11.20 -24.22 -5.42
C GLY A 111 11.93 -23.94 -4.10
N ASP A 112 13.15 -23.40 -4.19
CA ASP A 112 13.95 -23.03 -3.03
C ASP A 112 13.35 -21.83 -2.28
N SER A 113 13.15 -22.00 -0.98
CA SER A 113 12.70 -20.95 -0.05
C SER A 113 13.66 -19.76 0.05
N MET A 114 14.95 -19.94 -0.27
CA MET A 114 15.97 -18.88 -0.16
C MET A 114 15.95 -17.86 -1.31
N GLY A 115 15.21 -18.13 -2.40
CA GLY A 115 15.04 -17.22 -3.54
C GLY A 115 13.69 -16.49 -3.58
N LEU A 116 12.86 -16.65 -2.54
CA LEU A 116 11.55 -16.00 -2.47
C LEU A 116 11.70 -14.53 -2.09
N GLY A 117 10.82 -13.69 -2.64
CA GLY A 117 10.72 -12.29 -2.23
C GLY A 117 10.44 -12.15 -0.74
N ASP A 118 10.78 -10.97 -0.21
CA ASP A 118 10.68 -10.64 1.21
C ASP A 118 9.22 -10.36 1.65
N GLY A 119 8.28 -10.32 0.70
CA GLY A 119 6.85 -10.18 0.90
C GLY A 119 5.99 -11.27 0.21
N ILE A 120 4.74 -11.47 0.66
CA ILE A 120 3.70 -12.05 -0.21
C ILE A 120 3.37 -11.00 -1.28
N ILE A 121 3.09 -9.77 -0.86
CA ILE A 121 3.13 -8.59 -1.73
C ILE A 121 4.38 -7.80 -1.38
N GLU A 122 5.19 -7.45 -2.38
CA GLU A 122 6.36 -6.61 -2.16
C GLU A 122 6.52 -5.51 -3.20
N GLY A 123 7.01 -4.35 -2.79
CA GLY A 123 7.48 -3.31 -3.70
C GLY A 123 8.87 -3.67 -4.25
N LYS A 124 9.05 -3.59 -5.56
CA LYS A 124 10.35 -3.88 -6.20
C LYS A 124 11.37 -2.82 -5.79
N GLN A 125 12.47 -3.26 -5.20
CA GLN A 125 13.57 -2.36 -4.87
C GLN A 125 14.07 -1.63 -6.13
N GLY A 126 14.19 -0.30 -6.05
CA GLY A 126 14.62 0.57 -7.14
C GLY A 126 13.54 0.91 -8.17
N ALA A 127 12.34 0.34 -8.06
CA ALA A 127 11.18 0.75 -8.85
C ALA A 127 10.30 1.73 -8.06
N ASP A 128 9.47 2.50 -8.78
CA ASP A 128 8.43 3.33 -8.18
C ASP A 128 7.13 2.52 -8.06
N HIS A 129 6.66 2.35 -6.84
CA HIS A 129 5.35 1.78 -6.49
C HIS A 129 4.62 2.70 -5.50
N GLY A 130 4.93 3.99 -5.51
CA GLY A 130 4.20 4.99 -4.73
C GLY A 130 2.74 5.10 -5.17
N GLY A 131 1.83 5.38 -4.25
CA GLY A 131 0.38 5.45 -4.50
C GLY A 131 -0.29 4.07 -4.59
N LEU A 132 0.40 2.99 -4.24
CA LEU A 132 -0.17 1.65 -4.22
C LEU A 132 -1.35 1.57 -3.24
N VAL A 133 -2.47 1.05 -3.74
CA VAL A 133 -3.64 0.71 -2.92
C VAL A 133 -3.83 -0.80 -2.95
N ILE A 134 -3.79 -1.43 -1.78
CA ILE A 134 -4.16 -2.81 -1.56
C ILE A 134 -5.47 -2.81 -0.77
N ASP A 135 -6.55 -3.30 -1.37
CA ASP A 135 -7.88 -3.33 -0.75
C ASP A 135 -8.51 -4.72 -0.87
N GLY A 136 -8.84 -5.35 0.26
CA GLY A 136 -9.69 -6.53 0.30
C GLY A 136 -9.00 -7.83 -0.10
N LEU A 137 -7.72 -7.98 0.25
CA LEU A 137 -6.95 -9.20 0.02
C LEU A 137 -6.73 -9.97 1.33
N VAL A 138 -6.64 -11.29 1.21
CA VAL A 138 -6.16 -12.17 2.28
C VAL A 138 -4.72 -12.56 1.96
N LEU A 139 -3.79 -12.19 2.83
CA LEU A 139 -2.37 -12.55 2.73
C LEU A 139 -2.12 -13.62 3.79
N ASN A 140 -2.06 -14.88 3.37
CA ASN A 140 -1.91 -16.02 4.28
C ASN A 140 -0.54 -16.68 4.10
N SER A 141 0.28 -16.63 5.15
CA SER A 141 1.62 -17.23 5.16
C SER A 141 1.65 -18.64 5.76
N ALA A 142 0.50 -19.25 6.10
CA ALA A 142 0.48 -20.61 6.63
C ALA A 142 1.20 -21.61 5.71
N SER A 143 0.92 -21.56 4.39
CA SER A 143 1.58 -22.42 3.40
C SER A 143 3.06 -22.08 3.15
N ARG A 144 3.57 -20.99 3.74
CA ARG A 144 4.99 -20.58 3.72
C ARG A 144 5.76 -20.99 4.97
N ASN A 145 5.07 -21.49 5.99
CA ASN A 145 5.67 -21.98 7.22
C ASN A 145 5.76 -23.51 7.22
N SER A 146 6.58 -24.01 8.13
CA SER A 146 6.65 -25.43 8.47
C SER A 146 6.16 -25.59 9.90
N TYR A 147 5.43 -26.68 10.17
CA TYR A 147 4.89 -27.00 11.49
C TYR A 147 5.31 -28.42 11.87
N TYR A 148 5.55 -28.63 13.16
CA TYR A 148 5.74 -29.98 13.73
C TYR A 148 4.39 -30.70 13.85
N ASP A 149 4.41 -32.01 14.16
CA ASP A 149 3.19 -32.83 14.28
C ASP A 149 2.23 -32.34 15.38
N ASP A 150 2.74 -31.68 16.41
CA ASP A 150 1.95 -31.05 17.47
C ASP A 150 1.33 -29.69 17.04
N GLY A 151 1.65 -29.24 15.82
CA GLY A 151 1.25 -28.02 15.17
C GLY A 151 2.07 -26.78 15.54
N LYS A 152 3.10 -26.92 16.38
CA LYS A 152 4.02 -25.83 16.72
C LYS A 152 4.79 -25.39 15.48
N ILE A 153 5.06 -24.09 15.33
CA ILE A 153 5.88 -23.62 14.21
C ILE A 153 7.31 -24.16 14.31
N ASN A 154 7.83 -24.62 13.18
CA ASN A 154 9.25 -24.87 12.97
C ASN A 154 9.89 -23.61 12.38
N ALA A 155 10.34 -22.73 13.26
CA ALA A 155 10.98 -21.46 12.92
C ALA A 155 12.20 -21.58 12.00
N LYS A 156 12.92 -22.71 12.04
CA LYS A 156 14.13 -22.93 11.23
C LYS A 156 13.77 -23.11 9.75
N ASP A 157 12.65 -23.79 9.49
CA ASP A 157 12.20 -24.16 8.15
C ASP A 157 10.98 -23.33 7.71
N SER A 158 10.71 -22.22 8.39
CA SER A 158 9.63 -21.28 8.08
C SER A 158 10.18 -20.00 7.46
N TRP A 159 9.42 -19.42 6.55
CA TRP A 159 9.79 -18.16 5.89
C TRP A 159 9.64 -16.97 6.85
N ASN A 160 10.74 -16.26 7.09
CA ASN A 160 10.81 -15.11 8.01
C ASN A 160 10.64 -13.75 7.30
N GLY A 161 9.83 -13.69 6.23
CA GLY A 161 9.49 -12.45 5.55
C GLY A 161 8.25 -11.76 6.14
N ALA A 162 7.85 -10.64 5.54
CA ALA A 162 6.63 -9.93 5.93
C ALA A 162 5.46 -10.34 5.04
N LEU A 163 4.20 -10.24 5.48
CA LEU A 163 3.08 -10.43 4.54
C LEU A 163 3.09 -9.36 3.45
N LEU A 164 3.28 -8.11 3.84
CA LEU A 164 3.41 -6.99 2.92
C LEU A 164 4.69 -6.21 3.21
N LYS A 165 5.54 -6.04 2.17
CA LYS A 165 6.78 -5.28 2.27
C LYS A 165 6.92 -4.17 1.22
N THR A 166 6.97 -2.91 1.60
CA THR A 166 7.04 -1.80 0.63
C THR A 166 8.02 -0.69 1.06
N ASN A 167 8.35 0.21 0.13
CA ASN A 167 9.17 1.39 0.40
C ASN A 167 8.78 2.58 -0.49
N GLY A 168 7.48 2.88 -0.58
CA GLY A 168 6.93 3.91 -1.47
C GLY A 168 6.18 5.02 -0.74
N LYS A 169 5.88 6.09 -1.47
CA LYS A 169 5.03 7.20 -1.00
C LYS A 169 3.55 6.81 -1.00
N ASN A 170 2.78 7.29 -0.04
CA ASN A 170 1.29 7.25 -0.04
C ASN A 170 0.71 5.84 -0.26
N ILE A 171 1.20 4.86 0.49
CA ILE A 171 0.75 3.46 0.42
C ILE A 171 -0.50 3.27 1.28
N LYS A 172 -1.54 2.62 0.73
CA LYS A 172 -2.82 2.37 1.42
C LYS A 172 -3.12 0.88 1.45
N ILE A 173 -3.37 0.34 2.64
CA ILE A 173 -3.65 -1.07 2.90
C ILE A 173 -4.96 -1.14 3.69
N ARG A 174 -6.02 -1.65 3.07
CA ARG A 174 -7.35 -1.60 3.67
C ARG A 174 -8.19 -2.85 3.49
N ASN A 175 -9.11 -3.09 4.42
CA ASN A 175 -10.08 -4.21 4.37
C ASN A 175 -9.42 -5.60 4.18
N CYS A 176 -8.15 -5.77 4.57
CA CYS A 176 -7.40 -6.98 4.34
C CYS A 176 -7.43 -7.92 5.55
N ILE A 177 -7.13 -9.20 5.29
CA ILE A 177 -6.78 -10.19 6.32
C ILE A 177 -5.32 -10.57 6.14
N LEU A 178 -4.47 -10.13 7.05
CA LEU A 178 -3.04 -10.42 7.08
C LEU A 178 -2.80 -11.43 8.20
N ILE A 179 -2.45 -12.68 7.86
CA ILE A 179 -2.46 -13.78 8.83
C ILE A 179 -1.31 -14.78 8.69
N ASN A 180 -0.90 -15.33 9.83
CA ASN A 180 0.08 -16.42 9.97
C ASN A 180 1.51 -16.15 9.44
N PRO A 181 2.10 -14.94 9.48
CA PRO A 181 3.52 -14.80 9.15
C PRO A 181 4.40 -15.29 10.31
N TYR A 182 5.51 -15.99 10.02
CA TYR A 182 6.57 -16.15 11.02
C TYR A 182 7.43 -14.88 11.20
N GLY A 183 7.37 -13.96 10.23
CA GLY A 183 7.91 -12.61 10.36
C GLY A 183 6.83 -11.58 10.65
N GLU A 184 6.98 -10.38 10.08
CA GLU A 184 6.10 -9.24 10.28
C GLU A 184 4.78 -9.36 9.54
N GLY A 185 3.73 -8.67 10.02
CA GLY A 185 2.53 -8.45 9.22
C GLY A 185 2.82 -7.47 8.06
N ILE A 186 3.00 -6.20 8.40
CA ILE A 186 3.28 -5.11 7.45
C ILE A 186 4.63 -4.49 7.80
N ALA A 187 5.55 -4.49 6.83
CA ALA A 187 6.86 -3.87 6.94
C ALA A 187 7.05 -2.84 5.82
N SER A 188 7.00 -1.55 6.13
CA SER A 188 7.16 -0.52 5.10
C SER A 188 8.09 0.61 5.51
N THR A 189 8.91 1.06 4.56
CA THR A 189 9.60 2.35 4.65
C THR A 189 8.64 3.41 4.13
N TRP A 190 7.82 3.94 5.05
CA TRP A 190 6.74 4.88 4.76
C TRP A 190 7.26 6.25 4.30
N GLN A 191 6.62 6.81 3.27
CA GLN A 191 6.95 8.10 2.69
C GLN A 191 5.67 8.88 2.35
N GLY A 192 5.71 10.21 2.38
CA GLY A 192 4.61 11.08 1.98
C GLY A 192 3.42 11.15 2.96
N PRO A 193 2.49 12.09 2.74
CA PRO A 193 1.49 12.48 3.73
C PRO A 193 0.19 11.66 3.73
N GLU A 194 0.04 10.65 2.84
CA GLU A 194 -1.23 9.94 2.66
C GLU A 194 -1.12 8.42 2.85
N ASN A 195 -0.35 7.96 3.83
CA ASN A 195 -0.27 6.53 4.13
C ASN A 195 -1.42 6.06 5.02
N GLU A 196 -1.86 4.83 4.79
CA GLU A 196 -3.03 4.25 5.46
C GLU A 196 -2.87 2.75 5.69
N VAL A 197 -3.16 2.30 6.91
CA VAL A 197 -3.42 0.92 7.29
C VAL A 197 -4.77 0.91 7.99
N SER A 198 -5.84 0.58 7.28
CA SER A 198 -7.20 0.74 7.80
C SER A 198 -8.09 -0.49 7.68
N ASN A 199 -8.95 -0.72 8.67
CA ASN A 199 -9.97 -1.75 8.60
C ASN A 199 -9.43 -3.18 8.33
N ASN A 200 -8.22 -3.50 8.81
CA ASN A 200 -7.58 -4.80 8.57
C ASN A 200 -7.66 -5.71 9.79
N PHE A 201 -7.78 -7.01 9.53
CA PHE A 201 -7.35 -8.04 10.46
C PHE A 201 -5.85 -8.25 10.29
N ILE A 202 -5.07 -8.10 11.36
CA ILE A 202 -3.63 -8.39 11.35
C ILE A 202 -3.33 -9.34 12.50
N LEU A 203 -3.15 -10.62 12.15
CA LEU A 203 -3.35 -11.71 13.08
C LEU A 203 -2.18 -12.68 13.09
N ASN A 204 -1.94 -13.27 14.26
CA ASN A 204 -1.02 -14.38 14.41
C ASN A 204 0.39 -14.07 13.89
N THR A 205 0.86 -12.86 14.16
CA THR A 205 2.15 -12.36 13.67
C THR A 205 3.25 -12.66 14.67
N PHE A 206 4.49 -12.57 14.22
CA PHE A 206 5.64 -12.54 15.10
C PHE A 206 6.40 -11.23 14.90
N TYR A 207 7.31 -10.94 15.81
CA TYR A 207 8.04 -9.66 15.86
C TYR A 207 7.10 -8.45 16.02
N CYS A 208 6.49 -7.95 14.94
CA CYS A 208 5.41 -6.98 15.00
C CYS A 208 4.32 -7.17 13.94
N ALA A 209 3.10 -6.71 14.23
CA ALA A 209 2.02 -6.75 13.24
C ALA A 209 2.11 -5.61 12.21
N VAL A 210 2.45 -4.40 12.65
CA VAL A 210 2.72 -3.26 11.79
C VAL A 210 4.01 -2.58 12.22
N SER A 211 4.92 -2.38 11.28
CA SER A 211 6.15 -1.61 11.48
C SER A 211 6.04 -0.28 10.75
N THR A 212 6.18 0.83 11.47
CA THR A 212 6.43 2.16 10.89
C THR A 212 7.89 2.58 10.98
N ARG A 213 8.77 1.63 11.33
CA ARG A 213 10.21 1.84 11.35
C ARG A 213 10.69 2.31 9.97
N SER A 214 11.51 3.37 9.96
CA SER A 214 12.03 4.03 8.75
C SER A 214 11.07 4.99 8.03
N ALA A 215 10.00 5.44 8.68
CA ALA A 215 9.23 6.58 8.21
C ALA A 215 10.11 7.83 7.99
N GLN A 216 9.75 8.69 7.04
CA GLN A 216 10.41 9.97 6.78
C GLN A 216 9.77 11.12 7.57
N PRO A 217 10.47 12.25 7.83
CA PRO A 217 9.92 13.36 8.63
C PRO A 217 8.57 13.90 8.15
N ASP A 218 8.35 13.91 6.84
CA ASP A 218 7.12 14.40 6.19
C ASP A 218 6.03 13.32 6.06
N SER A 219 6.32 12.10 6.52
CA SER A 219 5.38 10.99 6.42
C SER A 219 4.26 11.14 7.42
N VAL A 220 3.03 10.90 6.97
CA VAL A 220 1.87 10.75 7.85
C VAL A 220 1.29 9.37 7.61
N ILE A 221 1.13 8.60 8.69
CA ILE A 221 0.69 7.21 8.65
C ILE A 221 -0.54 7.06 9.54
N LYS A 222 -1.68 6.77 8.92
CA LYS A 222 -2.93 6.51 9.63
C LYS A 222 -3.10 5.02 9.84
N ILE A 223 -3.26 4.61 11.10
CA ILE A 223 -3.51 3.22 11.50
C ILE A 223 -4.87 3.23 12.18
N THR A 224 -5.93 2.85 11.45
CA THR A 224 -7.30 3.06 11.89
C THR A 224 -8.19 1.83 11.80
N ASN A 225 -9.03 1.60 12.80
CA ASN A 225 -10.06 0.56 12.75
C ASN A 225 -9.49 -0.86 12.46
N ASN A 226 -8.25 -1.15 12.86
CA ASN A 226 -7.69 -2.50 12.69
C ASN A 226 -8.00 -3.37 13.91
N THR A 227 -8.22 -4.66 13.69
CA THR A 227 -8.17 -5.67 14.75
C THR A 227 -6.82 -6.38 14.66
N ILE A 228 -5.93 -6.05 15.59
CA ILE A 228 -4.57 -6.59 15.65
C ILE A 228 -4.46 -7.51 16.85
N ALA A 229 -4.29 -8.80 16.60
CA ALA A 229 -4.37 -9.81 17.66
C ALA A 229 -3.42 -11.00 17.50
N PHE A 230 -3.09 -11.63 18.62
CA PHE A 230 -2.24 -12.82 18.71
C PHE A 230 -0.81 -12.59 18.21
N CYS A 231 -0.17 -11.51 18.69
CA CYS A 231 1.21 -11.21 18.35
C CYS A 231 2.15 -12.04 19.22
N TRP A 232 2.86 -13.00 18.63
CA TRP A 232 3.78 -13.90 19.32
C TRP A 232 5.13 -13.24 19.60
N PHE A 233 5.63 -13.48 20.82
CA PHE A 233 7.00 -13.14 21.16
C PHE A 233 7.98 -14.14 20.50
N GLN A 234 9.10 -13.67 19.96
CA GLN A 234 10.19 -14.54 19.49
C GLN A 234 11.29 -14.66 20.55
N PRO A 235 11.47 -15.86 21.13
CA PRO A 235 12.56 -16.12 22.07
C PRO A 235 13.91 -15.68 21.54
N SER A 236 14.68 -14.98 22.39
CA SER A 236 16.03 -14.45 22.08
C SER A 236 16.10 -13.39 20.96
N LYS A 237 15.00 -13.11 20.26
CA LYS A 237 14.91 -12.09 19.19
C LYS A 237 14.03 -10.90 19.57
N GLY A 238 13.18 -11.03 20.59
CA GLY A 238 12.20 -10.02 20.97
C GLY A 238 10.89 -10.14 20.20
N GLY A 239 10.07 -9.09 20.18
CA GLY A 239 8.83 -9.06 19.40
C GLY A 239 7.55 -9.07 20.22
N GLY A 240 6.50 -9.67 19.66
CA GLY A 240 5.15 -9.72 20.24
C GLY A 240 4.40 -8.39 20.18
N MET A 241 4.89 -7.43 19.39
CA MET A 241 4.33 -6.08 19.34
C MET A 241 3.15 -6.01 18.37
N CYS A 242 2.09 -5.29 18.69
CA CYS A 242 1.06 -5.02 17.68
C CYS A 242 1.56 -3.94 16.70
N LEU A 243 2.08 -2.83 17.23
CA LEU A 243 2.62 -1.72 16.45
C LEU A 243 4.03 -1.38 16.91
N PHE A 244 4.96 -1.26 15.97
CA PHE A 244 6.31 -0.74 16.21
C PHE A 244 6.48 0.62 15.51
N VAL A 245 6.50 1.70 16.30
CA VAL A 245 6.55 3.08 15.83
C VAL A 245 7.96 3.46 15.39
N GLY A 246 8.09 4.06 14.20
CA GLY A 246 9.37 4.55 13.66
C GLY A 246 9.85 5.86 14.27
N SER A 247 11.11 6.20 14.02
CA SER A 247 11.81 7.35 14.62
C SER A 247 11.43 8.73 14.08
N LYS A 248 10.61 8.81 13.02
CA LYS A 248 10.27 10.06 12.34
C LYS A 248 8.86 9.97 11.76
N GLY A 249 8.31 11.12 11.38
CA GLY A 249 6.99 11.22 10.76
C GLY A 249 5.88 11.02 11.79
N LYS A 250 4.67 11.42 11.41
CA LYS A 250 3.50 11.38 12.28
C LYS A 250 2.78 10.05 12.17
N THR A 251 2.63 9.35 13.29
CA THR A 251 1.86 8.09 13.37
C THR A 251 0.55 8.34 14.11
N ILE A 252 -0.58 8.19 13.42
CA ILE A 252 -1.93 8.43 13.95
C ILE A 252 -2.62 7.08 14.16
N ILE A 253 -2.93 6.74 15.41
CA ILE A 253 -3.43 5.43 15.82
C ILE A 253 -4.83 5.62 16.41
N GLU A 254 -5.87 5.28 15.63
CA GLU A 254 -7.26 5.57 16.04
C GLU A 254 -8.21 4.37 15.91
N ASN A 255 -9.06 4.15 16.92
CA ASN A 255 -10.13 3.15 16.89
C ASN A 255 -9.69 1.69 16.66
N ASN A 256 -8.42 1.37 16.92
CA ASN A 256 -7.91 0.01 16.76
C ASN A 256 -8.26 -0.84 17.98
N ILE A 257 -8.28 -2.16 17.78
CA ILE A 257 -8.25 -3.15 18.85
C ILE A 257 -6.86 -3.79 18.83
N PHE A 258 -6.17 -3.69 19.96
CA PHE A 258 -4.93 -4.40 20.22
C PHE A 258 -5.20 -5.48 21.26
N ALA A 259 -5.13 -6.74 20.86
CA ALA A 259 -5.45 -7.85 21.73
C ALA A 259 -4.35 -8.91 21.75
N PHE A 260 -4.11 -9.53 22.91
CA PHE A 260 -3.23 -10.70 23.01
C PHE A 260 -1.81 -10.46 22.46
N ALA A 261 -1.17 -9.38 22.90
CA ALA A 261 0.25 -9.11 22.62
C ALA A 261 1.11 -9.90 23.62
N GLN A 262 1.85 -10.91 23.15
CA GLN A 262 2.70 -11.73 24.02
C GLN A 262 4.03 -11.06 24.35
N THR A 263 4.59 -11.41 25.51
CA THR A 263 5.92 -10.96 25.93
C THR A 263 6.69 -12.10 26.60
N GLU A 264 7.98 -11.87 26.83
CA GLU A 264 8.78 -12.63 27.79
C GLU A 264 9.26 -11.66 28.87
N ASP A 265 8.99 -11.99 30.14
CA ASP A 265 9.39 -11.23 31.33
C ASP A 265 8.91 -9.76 31.38
N GLY A 266 7.95 -9.39 30.53
CA GLY A 266 7.32 -8.07 30.53
C GLY A 266 8.16 -6.97 29.85
N GLU A 267 9.29 -7.28 29.22
CA GLU A 267 10.19 -6.25 28.66
C GLU A 267 9.93 -5.91 27.17
N ALA A 268 9.20 -6.78 26.47
CA ALA A 268 8.80 -6.65 25.06
C ALA A 268 7.27 -6.75 24.91
N GLY A 269 6.75 -6.92 23.68
CA GLY A 269 5.37 -7.37 23.51
C GLY A 269 4.27 -6.36 23.81
N PHE A 270 4.57 -5.06 23.70
CA PHE A 270 3.60 -3.99 23.94
C PHE A 270 2.63 -3.86 22.76
N ALA A 271 1.38 -3.45 23.03
CA ALA A 271 0.45 -3.12 21.96
C ALA A 271 1.02 -2.01 21.06
N VAL A 272 1.54 -0.94 21.64
CA VAL A 272 2.27 0.11 20.91
C VAL A 272 3.67 0.27 21.48
N SER A 273 4.67 -0.04 20.66
CA SER A 273 6.09 0.09 20.99
C SER A 273 6.68 1.30 20.25
N ASN A 274 6.99 2.37 20.97
CA ASN A 274 7.64 3.59 20.50
C ASN A 274 9.03 3.74 21.09
N THR A 275 9.86 2.71 20.90
CA THR A 275 11.22 2.69 21.43
C THR A 275 12.22 3.49 20.57
N PHE A 276 11.74 4.24 19.59
CA PHE A 276 12.56 5.17 18.81
C PHE A 276 12.33 6.64 19.19
N GLY A 277 11.51 6.91 20.20
CA GLY A 277 11.38 8.25 20.77
C GLY A 277 10.58 9.22 19.90
N ASN A 278 9.56 8.74 19.17
CA ASN A 278 8.79 9.58 18.25
C ASN A 278 7.62 10.26 18.98
N GLU A 279 7.81 11.52 19.34
CA GLU A 279 6.82 12.35 20.06
C GLU A 279 5.65 12.79 19.17
N ASP A 280 5.77 12.72 17.83
CA ASP A 280 4.70 13.04 16.87
C ASP A 280 3.65 11.90 16.74
N THR A 281 3.52 11.07 17.78
CA THR A 281 2.58 9.94 17.80
C THR A 281 1.27 10.37 18.43
N VAL A 282 0.16 10.04 17.75
CA VAL A 282 -1.21 10.31 18.21
C VAL A 282 -1.91 8.98 18.52
N MET A 283 -2.52 8.85 19.70
CA MET A 283 -3.25 7.66 20.12
C MET A 283 -4.66 8.01 20.57
N LYS A 284 -5.69 7.65 19.81
CA LYS A 284 -7.07 7.94 20.22
C LYS A 284 -7.97 6.74 20.14
N ASN A 285 -8.86 6.63 21.13
CA ASN A 285 -10.02 5.77 21.01
C ASN A 285 -9.66 4.28 20.78
N ASN A 286 -8.44 3.86 21.12
CA ASN A 286 -8.00 2.48 20.95
C ASN A 286 -8.44 1.61 22.13
N VAL A 287 -8.68 0.34 21.83
CA VAL A 287 -9.01 -0.68 22.83
C VAL A 287 -7.80 -1.59 23.03
N PHE A 288 -7.40 -1.75 24.27
CA PHE A 288 -6.38 -2.71 24.68
C PHE A 288 -7.04 -3.88 25.41
N PHE A 289 -6.59 -5.09 25.13
CA PHE A 289 -7.12 -6.28 25.77
C PHE A 289 -6.07 -7.38 25.90
N GLN A 290 -5.76 -7.81 27.13
CA GLN A 290 -4.84 -8.93 27.35
C GLN A 290 -3.46 -8.73 26.68
N CYS A 291 -2.90 -7.52 26.77
CA CYS A 291 -1.57 -7.20 26.25
C CYS A 291 -0.50 -7.41 27.33
N GLN A 292 0.25 -8.52 27.28
CA GLN A 292 1.20 -8.90 28.32
C GLN A 292 2.37 -7.93 28.47
N GLY A 293 2.81 -7.30 27.39
CA GLY A 293 3.82 -6.26 27.46
C GLY A 293 3.32 -4.99 28.14
N GLY A 294 2.01 -4.72 28.06
CA GLY A 294 1.40 -3.43 28.38
C GLY A 294 0.84 -2.75 27.13
N TYR A 295 0.26 -1.57 27.30
CA TYR A 295 -0.43 -0.85 26.24
C TYR A 295 0.54 0.01 25.40
N TYR A 296 1.47 0.70 26.07
CA TYR A 296 2.40 1.61 25.41
C TYR A 296 3.80 1.57 26.05
N LYS A 297 4.84 1.65 25.23
CA LYS A 297 6.23 1.82 25.65
C LYS A 297 6.88 2.93 24.85
N PHE A 298 7.52 3.88 25.53
CA PHE A 298 8.37 4.90 24.93
C PHE A 298 9.81 4.72 25.41
N MET A 299 10.78 5.01 24.55
CA MET A 299 12.19 5.09 24.94
C MET A 299 12.79 6.39 24.41
N ASP A 300 13.38 7.18 25.31
CA ASP A 300 14.04 8.43 24.95
C ASP A 300 15.45 8.18 24.34
N ALA A 301 16.10 9.28 23.93
CA ALA A 301 17.46 9.24 23.39
C ALA A 301 18.51 8.73 24.40
N ASP A 302 18.25 8.87 25.70
CA ASP A 302 19.10 8.39 26.80
C ASP A 302 18.81 6.92 27.18
N LYS A 303 17.95 6.23 26.41
CA LYS A 303 17.50 4.85 26.62
C LYS A 303 16.69 4.63 27.90
N LYS A 304 16.12 5.69 28.49
CA LYS A 304 15.17 5.57 29.58
C LYS A 304 13.81 5.18 29.03
N ASN A 305 13.12 4.29 29.74
CA ASN A 305 11.85 3.76 29.31
C ASN A 305 10.70 4.41 30.10
N LEU A 306 9.64 4.79 29.39
CA LEU A 306 8.32 5.06 29.94
C LEU A 306 7.39 3.91 29.54
N LEU A 307 6.70 3.30 30.51
CA LEU A 307 5.85 2.14 30.30
C LEU A 307 4.43 2.44 30.77
N LEU A 308 3.43 2.11 29.96
CA LEU A 308 2.00 2.23 30.26
C LEU A 308 1.36 0.84 30.26
N TRP A 309 0.79 0.43 31.38
CA TRP A 309 0.23 -0.92 31.51
C TRP A 309 -0.87 -1.07 32.55
N LYS A 310 -1.21 -0.01 33.29
CA LYS A 310 -2.32 -0.01 34.24
C LYS A 310 -3.51 0.79 33.72
N PRO A 311 -4.77 0.38 34.00
CA PRO A 311 -5.96 1.12 33.60
C PRO A 311 -5.99 2.58 34.07
N GLU A 312 -5.44 2.88 35.25
CA GLU A 312 -5.37 4.24 35.80
C GLU A 312 -4.42 5.12 35.01
N GLU A 313 -3.33 4.56 34.49
CA GLU A 313 -2.35 5.27 33.65
C GLU A 313 -2.99 5.62 32.29
N LEU A 314 -3.87 4.78 31.74
CA LEU A 314 -4.65 5.11 30.54
C LEU A 314 -5.57 6.33 30.76
N LYS A 315 -6.16 6.48 31.95
CA LYS A 315 -6.96 7.67 32.29
C LYS A 315 -6.09 8.93 32.32
N GLN A 316 -4.87 8.83 32.87
CA GLN A 316 -3.90 9.93 32.89
C GLN A 316 -3.44 10.28 31.47
N LEU A 317 -3.10 9.28 30.65
CA LEU A 317 -2.74 9.44 29.24
C LEU A 317 -3.79 10.25 28.48
N ASN A 318 -5.08 9.90 28.64
CA ASN A 318 -6.18 10.57 27.96
C ASN A 318 -6.41 12.01 28.44
N ALA A 319 -5.92 12.38 29.62
CA ALA A 319 -6.05 13.73 30.18
C ALA A 319 -4.81 14.60 29.92
N LYS A 320 -3.62 14.00 29.84
CA LYS A 320 -2.32 14.65 29.72
C LYS A 320 -1.38 13.82 28.84
N SER A 321 -1.55 13.91 27.52
CA SER A 321 -0.74 13.12 26.58
C SER A 321 0.75 13.43 26.63
N ASP A 322 1.10 14.68 26.91
CA ASP A 322 2.48 15.18 26.89
C ASP A 322 3.35 14.50 27.98
N ASP A 323 2.76 14.14 29.13
CA ASP A 323 3.43 13.39 30.20
C ASP A 323 3.88 11.98 29.74
N PHE A 324 3.32 11.51 28.61
CA PHE A 324 3.60 10.20 28.01
C PHE A 324 4.29 10.30 26.64
N MET A 325 4.84 11.48 26.30
CA MET A 325 5.62 11.69 25.07
C MET A 325 4.82 11.37 23.81
N LEU A 326 3.57 11.84 23.77
CA LEU A 326 2.66 11.76 22.63
C LEU A 326 2.14 13.15 22.28
N GLU A 327 2.08 13.46 20.99
CA GLU A 327 1.47 14.71 20.48
C GLU A 327 0.01 14.86 20.93
N LYS A 328 -0.75 13.76 20.94
CA LYS A 328 -2.12 13.76 21.45
C LYS A 328 -2.59 12.36 21.84
N ALA A 329 -3.34 12.28 22.94
CA ALA A 329 -4.09 11.08 23.29
C ALA A 329 -5.47 11.39 23.91
N GLU A 330 -6.49 10.62 23.54
CA GLU A 330 -7.84 10.71 24.13
C GLU A 330 -8.64 9.42 23.95
N GLY A 331 -9.54 9.09 24.89
CA GLY A 331 -10.51 8.00 24.76
C GLY A 331 -9.95 6.58 24.65
N ASN A 332 -8.66 6.35 24.92
CA ASN A 332 -8.07 5.02 24.96
C ASN A 332 -8.53 4.23 26.20
N ALA A 333 -8.82 2.94 26.06
CA ALA A 333 -9.38 2.14 27.15
C ALA A 333 -8.88 0.70 27.15
N GLU A 334 -8.77 0.10 28.34
CA GLU A 334 -8.77 -1.35 28.48
C GLU A 334 -10.21 -1.82 28.62
N THR A 335 -10.70 -2.61 27.66
CA THR A 335 -12.05 -3.16 27.71
C THR A 335 -12.12 -4.44 26.89
N ASP A 336 -13.09 -5.30 27.22
CA ASP A 336 -13.33 -6.54 26.49
C ASP A 336 -13.91 -6.23 25.09
N PRO A 337 -13.17 -6.52 24.00
CA PRO A 337 -13.60 -6.28 22.63
C PRO A 337 -14.70 -7.24 22.16
N LYS A 338 -15.11 -8.21 22.98
CA LYS A 338 -16.12 -9.23 22.66
C LYS A 338 -15.74 -10.11 21.47
N LEU A 339 -14.44 -10.33 21.30
CA LEU A 339 -13.88 -11.34 20.40
C LEU A 339 -14.20 -12.73 20.97
N VAL A 340 -14.40 -13.73 20.11
CA VAL A 340 -14.69 -15.12 20.50
C VAL A 340 -13.76 -16.07 19.75
N PRO A 341 -12.44 -16.03 19.98
CA PRO A 341 -11.48 -16.77 19.16
C PRO A 341 -11.72 -18.27 19.19
N ASP A 342 -11.25 -18.94 18.13
CA ASP A 342 -11.20 -20.40 18.08
C ASP A 342 -10.64 -21.00 19.37
N LYS A 343 -11.43 -21.89 19.98
CA LYS A 343 -11.18 -22.43 21.32
C LYS A 343 -9.86 -23.19 21.38
N ASP A 344 -9.62 -24.08 20.41
CA ASP A 344 -8.45 -24.96 20.38
C ASP A 344 -7.17 -24.15 20.15
N TYR A 345 -7.24 -23.15 19.26
CA TYR A 345 -6.14 -22.21 19.09
C TYR A 345 -5.90 -21.41 20.38
N TYR A 346 -6.95 -20.82 20.97
CA TYR A 346 -6.78 -19.94 22.11
C TYR A 346 -6.27 -20.67 23.34
N GLU A 347 -6.68 -21.93 23.55
CA GLU A 347 -6.11 -22.78 24.59
C GLU A 347 -4.59 -22.87 24.45
N LYS A 348 -4.12 -23.19 23.24
CA LYS A 348 -2.70 -23.29 22.93
C LYS A 348 -1.98 -21.95 23.11
N PHE A 349 -2.54 -20.87 22.57
CA PHE A 349 -1.98 -19.52 22.67
C PHE A 349 -1.86 -19.07 24.13
N SER A 350 -2.94 -19.20 24.90
CA SER A 350 -2.97 -18.77 26.29
C SER A 350 -2.09 -19.64 27.18
N ASN A 351 -1.84 -20.91 26.85
CA ASN A 351 -0.91 -21.76 27.61
C ASN A 351 0.55 -21.27 27.55
N PHE A 352 0.95 -20.54 26.51
CA PHE A 352 2.25 -19.85 26.51
C PHE A 352 2.34 -18.78 27.61
N VAL A 353 1.22 -18.13 27.92
CA VAL A 353 1.09 -17.04 28.89
C VAL A 353 1.24 -17.53 30.31
N ALA A 354 0.74 -18.74 30.61
CA ALA A 354 0.91 -19.39 31.90
C ALA A 354 2.39 -19.56 32.28
N SER A 355 3.28 -19.78 31.30
CA SER A 355 4.71 -19.90 31.57
C SER A 355 5.30 -18.59 32.11
N LYS A 356 4.89 -17.43 31.58
CA LYS A 356 5.38 -16.08 31.92
C LYS A 356 4.30 -15.00 31.64
N PRO A 357 3.45 -14.63 32.61
CA PRO A 357 2.26 -13.82 32.34
C PRO A 357 2.53 -12.33 32.06
N GLY A 358 3.77 -11.85 32.27
CA GLY A 358 4.13 -10.44 32.06
C GLY A 358 3.26 -9.52 32.93
N LYS A 359 2.62 -8.53 32.30
CA LYS A 359 1.80 -7.52 32.96
C LYS A 359 0.30 -7.83 32.97
N LEU A 360 -0.11 -9.05 32.64
CA LEU A 360 -1.52 -9.43 32.64
C LEU A 360 -2.10 -9.54 34.05
N ASN A 361 -3.38 -9.19 34.16
CA ASN A 361 -4.21 -9.62 35.27
C ASN A 361 -4.65 -11.08 35.05
N MET A 362 -4.09 -11.99 35.85
CA MET A 362 -4.34 -13.43 35.72
C MET A 362 -5.76 -13.85 36.10
N ASP A 363 -6.42 -13.15 37.04
CA ASP A 363 -7.82 -13.42 37.38
C ASP A 363 -8.73 -13.07 36.20
N PHE A 364 -8.46 -11.92 35.57
CA PHE A 364 -9.19 -11.50 34.38
C PHE A 364 -8.96 -12.44 33.19
N LEU A 365 -7.73 -12.90 32.98
CA LEU A 365 -7.42 -13.93 31.98
C LEU A 365 -8.19 -15.23 32.25
N ASN A 366 -8.22 -15.68 33.50
CA ASN A 366 -8.91 -16.89 33.91
C ASN A 366 -10.44 -16.79 33.83
N GLU A 367 -11.01 -15.62 34.11
CA GLU A 367 -12.42 -15.31 33.83
C GLU A 367 -12.75 -15.47 32.35
N TRP A 368 -11.88 -14.95 31.49
CA TRP A 368 -12.09 -15.05 30.05
C TRP A 368 -11.86 -16.47 29.52
N ARG A 369 -10.88 -17.20 30.04
CA ARG A 369 -10.72 -18.64 29.75
C ARG A 369 -11.99 -19.42 30.08
N ARG A 370 -12.61 -19.17 31.24
CA ARG A 370 -13.90 -19.78 31.59
C ARG A 370 -15.02 -19.39 30.62
N SER A 371 -15.08 -18.13 30.18
CA SER A 371 -16.12 -17.66 29.25
C SER A 371 -16.06 -18.32 27.87
N VAL A 372 -14.88 -18.77 27.45
CA VAL A 372 -14.66 -19.56 26.22
C VAL A 372 -14.59 -21.08 26.47
N GLY A 373 -14.93 -21.54 27.68
CA GLY A 373 -15.04 -22.96 28.03
C GLY A 373 -13.71 -23.68 28.23
N LEU A 374 -12.68 -22.98 28.71
CA LEU A 374 -11.37 -23.51 29.04
C LEU A 374 -11.16 -23.60 30.57
N PRO A 375 -10.34 -24.56 31.05
CA PRO A 375 -9.98 -24.65 32.46
C PRO A 375 -9.12 -23.46 32.91
N LEU A 376 -9.10 -23.18 34.21
CA LEU A 376 -8.20 -22.19 34.81
C LEU A 376 -6.74 -22.59 34.59
N GLN A 377 -5.84 -21.60 34.49
CA GLN A 377 -4.39 -21.84 34.49
C GLN A 377 -3.82 -21.83 35.91
N ALA A 378 -2.87 -22.74 36.16
CA ALA A 378 -2.08 -22.84 37.40
C ALA A 378 -0.60 -22.47 37.15
N GLU A 379 0.18 -22.45 38.23
CA GLU A 379 1.35 -21.57 38.50
C GLU A 379 2.45 -21.38 37.42
N PRO A 380 3.14 -20.21 37.45
CA PRO A 380 4.26 -19.86 36.56
C PRO A 380 5.39 -20.90 36.48
N GLY A 381 6.13 -20.92 35.36
CA GLY A 381 7.40 -21.69 35.26
C GLY A 381 7.33 -23.05 34.55
N SER A 382 6.18 -23.42 33.97
CA SER A 382 6.09 -24.62 33.13
C SER A 382 6.78 -24.41 31.76
N PRO A 383 7.37 -25.46 31.13
CA PRO A 383 8.02 -25.35 29.82
C PRO A 383 7.09 -24.79 28.75
N ARG A 384 7.63 -24.05 27.78
CA ARG A 384 6.85 -23.51 26.65
C ARG A 384 6.16 -24.64 25.88
N LYS A 385 4.85 -24.78 26.06
CA LYS A 385 3.99 -25.64 25.25
C LYS A 385 3.24 -24.77 24.26
N ASN A 386 3.24 -25.16 22.98
CA ASN A 386 2.49 -24.52 21.89
C ASN A 386 2.92 -23.07 21.58
N TRP A 387 3.83 -22.93 20.61
CA TRP A 387 4.33 -21.63 20.17
C TRP A 387 4.15 -21.48 18.67
N GLY A 388 3.45 -20.42 18.24
CA GLY A 388 3.35 -20.11 16.82
C GLY A 388 2.37 -20.96 16.02
N MET A 389 1.33 -21.49 16.64
CA MET A 389 0.32 -22.31 15.96
C MET A 389 -0.31 -21.56 14.78
N GLU A 390 -0.73 -22.26 13.72
CA GLU A 390 -1.55 -21.64 12.67
C GLU A 390 -2.91 -21.18 13.24
N TYR A 391 -3.30 -19.94 12.97
CA TYR A 391 -4.67 -19.49 13.23
C TYR A 391 -5.57 -19.81 12.02
N PRO A 392 -6.74 -20.43 12.23
CA PRO A 392 -7.60 -20.85 11.14
C PRO A 392 -8.27 -19.66 10.44
N LEU A 393 -7.95 -19.42 9.16
CA LEU A 393 -8.52 -18.32 8.35
C LEU A 393 -10.06 -18.29 8.40
N LYS A 394 -10.70 -19.46 8.32
CA LYS A 394 -12.17 -19.60 8.36
C LYS A 394 -12.82 -19.06 9.64
N LYS A 395 -12.05 -18.86 10.70
CA LYS A 395 -12.52 -18.35 11.99
C LYS A 395 -12.39 -16.84 12.11
N VAL A 396 -11.52 -16.20 11.33
CA VAL A 396 -11.21 -14.77 11.48
C VAL A 396 -12.47 -13.90 11.52
N ILE A 397 -13.33 -14.00 10.52
CA ILE A 397 -14.49 -13.12 10.36
C ILE A 397 -15.62 -13.44 11.35
N PRO A 398 -16.08 -14.70 11.50
CA PRO A 398 -17.14 -14.99 12.47
C PRO A 398 -16.71 -14.78 13.93
N ASP A 399 -15.44 -14.98 14.25
CA ASP A 399 -14.97 -15.07 15.63
C ASP A 399 -14.27 -13.78 16.10
N LEU A 400 -13.71 -12.96 15.19
CA LEU A 400 -12.87 -11.80 15.56
C LEU A 400 -13.41 -10.44 15.13
N VAL A 401 -14.61 -10.35 14.55
CA VAL A 401 -15.30 -9.05 14.44
C VAL A 401 -15.76 -8.61 15.83
N SER A 402 -15.31 -7.44 16.25
CA SER A 402 -15.69 -6.85 17.53
C SER A 402 -17.17 -6.48 17.57
N LYS A 403 -17.79 -6.62 18.75
CA LYS A 403 -19.16 -6.15 19.00
C LYS A 403 -19.20 -4.71 19.55
N LEU A 404 -18.03 -4.10 19.76
CA LEU A 404 -17.95 -2.70 20.19
C LEU A 404 -18.17 -1.76 18.99
N PRO A 405 -19.08 -0.77 19.10
CA PRO A 405 -19.36 0.15 18.01
C PRO A 405 -18.10 0.91 17.53
N GLY A 406 -17.82 0.85 16.23
CA GLY A 406 -16.74 1.62 15.59
C GLY A 406 -15.32 1.25 16.03
N LYS A 407 -15.11 0.10 16.69
CA LYS A 407 -13.78 -0.37 17.12
C LYS A 407 -13.33 -1.58 16.31
N GLY A 408 -12.05 -1.57 15.92
CA GLY A 408 -11.47 -2.60 15.08
C GLY A 408 -12.19 -2.71 13.74
N VAL A 409 -12.14 -3.90 13.14
CA VAL A 409 -12.66 -4.12 11.79
C VAL A 409 -14.18 -3.93 11.72
N GLN A 410 -14.61 -3.12 10.77
CA GLN A 410 -15.97 -2.88 10.33
C GLN A 410 -16.27 -3.79 9.13
N ALA A 411 -16.70 -5.02 9.41
CA ALA A 411 -16.88 -6.06 8.39
C ALA A 411 -18.14 -5.93 7.53
N ALA A 412 -19.05 -5.02 7.89
CA ALA A 412 -20.29 -4.77 7.15
C ALA A 412 -20.14 -3.66 6.08
N GLY A 413 -18.98 -3.02 5.99
CA GLY A 413 -18.74 -1.90 5.07
C GLY A 413 -19.29 -0.56 5.59
N PRO A 414 -19.51 0.43 4.70
CA PRO A 414 -19.40 0.34 3.24
C PRO A 414 -17.96 0.11 2.77
N PHE A 415 -17.81 -0.60 1.64
CA PHE A 415 -16.51 -0.80 0.99
C PHE A 415 -16.39 0.09 -0.24
N GLN A 416 -15.17 0.56 -0.53
CA GLN A 416 -14.92 1.37 -1.70
C GLN A 416 -15.21 0.56 -2.97
N GLU A 417 -16.04 1.13 -3.85
CA GLU A 417 -16.13 0.70 -5.25
C GLU A 417 -15.00 1.35 -6.04
N TYR A 418 -14.46 0.60 -6.99
CA TYR A 418 -13.41 1.06 -7.87
C TYR A 418 -13.91 1.00 -9.31
N LYS A 419 -13.59 2.03 -10.09
CA LYS A 419 -13.81 2.10 -11.54
C LYS A 419 -12.66 2.90 -12.15
N GLY A 420 -12.05 2.37 -13.19
CA GLY A 420 -11.06 3.09 -13.97
C GLY A 420 -11.71 4.24 -14.74
N ALA A 421 -10.93 5.29 -14.97
CA ALA A 421 -11.40 6.44 -15.75
C ALA A 421 -11.78 6.06 -17.20
N ALA A 422 -11.27 4.94 -17.71
CA ALA A 422 -11.64 4.42 -19.02
C ALA A 422 -13.03 3.75 -19.03
N ALA A 423 -13.44 3.13 -17.92
CA ALA A 423 -14.76 2.51 -17.80
C ALA A 423 -15.89 3.54 -17.66
N GLU A 424 -15.63 4.72 -17.09
CA GLU A 424 -16.61 5.82 -17.05
C GLU A 424 -16.90 6.42 -18.43
N ALA A 425 -15.97 6.29 -19.38
CA ALA A 425 -16.08 6.81 -20.74
C ALA A 425 -16.69 5.81 -21.76
N ALA A 426 -16.92 4.56 -21.37
CA ALA A 426 -17.35 3.50 -22.30
C ALA A 426 -18.89 3.38 -22.40
N GLN A 427 -19.42 3.35 -23.63
CA GLN A 427 -20.80 2.93 -23.88
C GLN A 427 -20.92 1.39 -23.85
N PRO A 428 -22.07 0.81 -23.45
CA PRO A 428 -22.26 -0.63 -23.38
C PRO A 428 -21.99 -1.32 -24.73
N GLY A 429 -21.09 -2.31 -24.76
CA GLY A 429 -20.82 -3.15 -25.94
C GLY A 429 -19.63 -2.74 -26.82
N GLN A 430 -18.82 -1.76 -26.42
CA GLN A 430 -17.56 -1.44 -27.10
C GLN A 430 -16.34 -1.85 -26.27
N PRO A 431 -15.24 -2.33 -26.89
CA PRO A 431 -14.00 -2.65 -26.19
C PRO A 431 -13.46 -1.42 -25.45
N ALA A 432 -12.82 -1.65 -24.30
CA ALA A 432 -12.20 -0.60 -23.50
C ALA A 432 -11.34 0.32 -24.38
N ALA A 433 -11.69 1.61 -24.43
CA ALA A 433 -10.97 2.59 -25.22
C ALA A 433 -9.50 2.65 -24.75
N LYS A 434 -8.55 2.57 -25.68
CA LYS A 434 -7.14 2.87 -25.38
C LYS A 434 -7.07 4.28 -24.79
N ALA A 435 -6.28 4.46 -23.74
CA ALA A 435 -5.91 5.80 -23.27
C ALA A 435 -5.47 6.64 -24.49
N ASN A 436 -6.14 7.78 -24.70
CA ASN A 436 -5.94 8.72 -25.81
C ASN A 436 -6.57 8.38 -27.17
N ALA A 437 -7.51 7.44 -27.25
CA ALA A 437 -8.18 7.11 -28.51
C ALA A 437 -8.97 8.28 -29.15
N ASN A 438 -9.27 9.35 -28.40
CA ASN A 438 -10.06 10.50 -28.87
C ASN A 438 -9.32 11.85 -28.81
N VAL A 439 -8.01 11.88 -28.59
CA VAL A 439 -7.25 13.15 -28.63
C VAL A 439 -6.84 13.44 -30.07
N ASP A 440 -7.40 14.50 -30.65
CA ASP A 440 -6.98 15.00 -31.95
C ASP A 440 -5.65 15.77 -31.80
N TYR A 441 -4.55 15.09 -32.09
CA TYR A 441 -3.22 15.68 -32.03
C TYR A 441 -2.95 16.48 -33.30
N LYS A 442 -2.86 17.80 -33.17
CA LYS A 442 -2.53 18.66 -34.30
C LYS A 442 -1.10 18.42 -34.74
N GLN A 443 -0.93 18.01 -36.00
CA GLN A 443 0.40 17.84 -36.59
C GLN A 443 1.07 19.21 -36.74
N VAL A 444 2.29 19.35 -36.21
CA VAL A 444 3.09 20.58 -36.27
C VAL A 444 4.55 20.27 -36.56
N GLU A 445 5.28 21.26 -37.05
CA GLU A 445 6.74 21.17 -37.22
C GLU A 445 7.46 21.52 -35.92
N PHE A 446 8.68 20.99 -35.74
CA PHE A 446 9.47 21.20 -34.52
C PHE A 446 9.74 22.69 -34.24
N ASP A 447 9.99 23.49 -35.30
CA ASP A 447 10.29 24.92 -35.18
C ASP A 447 9.09 25.76 -34.72
N THR A 448 7.87 25.20 -34.68
CA THR A 448 6.68 25.86 -34.10
C THR A 448 6.89 26.22 -32.61
N PHE A 449 7.72 25.45 -31.90
CA PHE A 449 8.04 25.68 -30.49
C PHE A 449 9.19 26.68 -30.26
N LYS A 450 9.80 27.19 -31.35
CA LYS A 450 10.94 28.12 -31.29
C LYS A 450 10.48 29.49 -30.82
N LYS A 451 11.32 30.16 -30.02
CA LYS A 451 11.08 31.52 -29.54
C LYS A 451 10.81 32.46 -30.73
N GLY A 452 9.72 33.20 -30.67
CA GLY A 452 9.33 34.17 -31.71
C GLY A 452 8.60 33.59 -32.91
N ALA A 453 8.36 32.27 -32.96
CA ALA A 453 7.51 31.71 -34.01
C ALA A 453 6.07 32.27 -33.88
N PRO A 454 5.42 32.69 -34.99
CA PRO A 454 4.09 33.33 -34.97
C PRO A 454 3.03 32.51 -34.23
N GLU A 455 3.15 31.18 -34.30
CA GLU A 455 2.19 30.25 -33.72
C GLU A 455 2.60 29.70 -32.34
N SER A 456 3.78 30.07 -31.81
CA SER A 456 4.32 29.50 -30.55
C SER A 456 3.40 29.68 -29.35
N LYS A 457 2.63 30.77 -29.28
CA LYS A 457 1.62 31.00 -28.24
C LYS A 457 0.31 30.25 -28.48
N ALA A 458 -0.04 29.95 -29.74
CA ALA A 458 -1.29 29.29 -30.11
C ALA A 458 -1.31 27.80 -29.72
N TYR A 459 -0.14 27.17 -29.61
CA TYR A 459 -0.01 25.78 -29.17
C TYR A 459 0.33 25.65 -27.68
N ALA A 460 0.45 26.74 -26.93
CA ALA A 460 0.59 26.67 -25.49
C ALA A 460 -0.68 26.02 -24.90
N SER A 461 -0.54 24.81 -24.39
CA SER A 461 -1.60 23.90 -23.90
C SER A 461 -2.30 23.04 -24.96
N ALA A 462 -1.87 23.03 -26.22
CA ALA A 462 -2.49 22.24 -27.27
C ALA A 462 -1.92 20.81 -27.35
N PRO A 463 -2.75 19.80 -27.69
CA PRO A 463 -2.27 18.48 -28.08
C PRO A 463 -1.62 18.57 -29.46
N VAL A 464 -0.36 18.14 -29.55
CA VAL A 464 0.48 18.25 -30.74
C VAL A 464 1.11 16.90 -31.11
N SER A 465 1.34 16.69 -32.40
CA SER A 465 2.12 15.58 -32.93
C SER A 465 3.23 16.12 -33.84
N PHE A 466 4.48 15.71 -33.63
CA PHE A 466 5.63 16.22 -34.40
C PHE A 466 6.79 15.22 -34.39
N LYS A 467 7.76 15.39 -35.30
CA LYS A 467 9.01 14.60 -35.31
C LYS A 467 10.09 15.25 -34.46
N ALA A 468 10.84 14.45 -33.71
CA ALA A 468 11.98 14.90 -32.90
C ALA A 468 13.11 13.85 -32.84
N GLY A 469 14.34 14.31 -32.71
CA GLY A 469 15.46 13.47 -32.26
C GLY A 469 15.44 13.26 -30.75
N LEU A 470 16.08 12.19 -30.27
CA LEU A 470 16.22 11.86 -28.85
C LEU A 470 17.56 12.39 -28.31
N GLY A 471 17.52 13.16 -27.22
CA GLY A 471 18.70 13.67 -26.52
C GLY A 471 18.99 12.95 -25.20
N GLU A 472 19.48 13.67 -24.19
CA GLU A 472 19.79 13.11 -22.86
C GLU A 472 18.66 13.32 -21.84
N LYS A 473 18.70 12.56 -20.73
CA LYS A 473 17.93 12.88 -19.52
C LYS A 473 18.49 14.15 -18.86
N ARG A 474 17.62 14.98 -18.30
CA ARG A 474 17.98 16.22 -17.60
C ARG A 474 17.41 16.24 -16.19
N MET A 475 18.12 16.93 -15.29
CA MET A 475 17.67 17.20 -13.93
C MET A 475 16.89 18.53 -13.82
N THR A 476 16.76 19.25 -14.93
CA THR A 476 16.08 20.55 -14.99
C THR A 476 14.60 20.34 -15.25
N PHE A 477 13.77 20.59 -14.23
CA PHE A 477 12.31 20.55 -14.34
C PHE A 477 11.77 21.97 -14.35
N LEU A 478 11.23 22.37 -15.49
CA LEU A 478 10.77 23.73 -15.77
C LEU A 478 9.25 23.89 -15.66
N LEU A 479 8.52 22.78 -15.57
CA LEU A 479 7.06 22.76 -15.47
C LEU A 479 6.64 22.33 -14.06
N ASN A 480 5.79 23.12 -13.41
CA ASN A 480 5.21 22.76 -12.11
C ASN A 480 4.27 21.55 -12.23
N ASP A 481 3.55 21.44 -13.36
CA ASP A 481 2.56 20.37 -13.62
C ASP A 481 3.23 19.03 -13.99
N ALA A 482 4.54 19.02 -14.17
CA ALA A 482 5.32 17.82 -14.45
C ALA A 482 6.52 17.70 -13.50
N PRO A 483 6.29 17.51 -12.18
CA PRO A 483 7.36 17.50 -11.19
C PRO A 483 8.28 16.28 -11.32
N ASN A 484 9.52 16.41 -10.87
CA ASN A 484 10.51 15.33 -10.89
C ASN A 484 10.12 14.09 -10.07
N SER A 485 9.16 14.23 -9.16
CA SER A 485 8.59 13.12 -8.39
C SER A 485 7.96 12.09 -9.32
N ASP A 486 7.28 12.55 -10.37
CA ASP A 486 6.43 11.72 -11.21
C ASP A 486 6.87 11.65 -12.67
N TYR A 487 7.67 12.61 -13.12
CA TYR A 487 8.12 12.71 -14.51
C TYR A 487 9.63 12.51 -14.65
N ILE A 488 10.05 12.03 -15.81
CA ILE A 488 11.42 12.18 -16.31
C ILE A 488 11.46 13.37 -17.29
N CYS A 489 12.51 14.18 -17.19
CA CYS A 489 12.77 15.25 -18.15
C CYS A 489 13.83 14.79 -19.15
N ILE A 490 13.53 14.94 -20.44
CA ILE A 490 14.39 14.54 -21.56
C ILE A 490 14.56 15.69 -22.54
N GLU A 491 15.64 15.66 -23.31
CA GLU A 491 15.82 16.54 -24.45
C GLU A 491 15.18 15.93 -25.70
N LEU A 492 14.36 16.73 -26.37
CA LEU A 492 13.87 16.47 -27.72
C LEU A 492 14.64 17.38 -28.67
N LEU A 493 15.43 16.78 -29.56
CA LEU A 493 16.26 17.51 -30.51
C LEU A 493 15.45 17.82 -31.78
N LYS A 494 15.77 18.90 -32.46
CA LYS A 494 15.25 19.14 -33.81
C LYS A 494 15.67 17.97 -34.72
N PRO A 495 14.75 17.42 -35.56
CA PRO A 495 15.10 16.34 -36.48
C PRO A 495 16.35 16.64 -37.31
N GLY A 496 17.26 15.67 -37.40
CA GLY A 496 18.54 15.79 -38.11
C GLY A 496 19.70 16.37 -37.30
N GLU A 497 19.45 16.90 -36.10
CA GLU A 497 20.52 17.36 -35.20
C GLU A 497 21.21 16.18 -34.49
N SER A 498 22.50 16.33 -34.23
CA SER A 498 23.27 15.46 -33.33
C SER A 498 23.45 16.12 -31.97
N TYR A 499 23.40 15.33 -30.89
CA TYR A 499 23.77 15.81 -29.56
C TYR A 499 25.29 16.05 -29.46
N PRO A 500 25.76 17.10 -28.76
CA PRO A 500 24.98 18.17 -28.13
C PRO A 500 24.55 19.26 -29.13
N THR A 501 23.35 19.80 -28.95
CA THR A 501 22.84 20.93 -29.74
C THR A 501 22.07 21.92 -28.86
N ARG A 502 21.88 23.15 -29.34
CA ARG A 502 20.96 24.14 -28.74
C ARG A 502 19.59 24.15 -29.43
N ASN A 503 19.44 23.39 -30.52
CA ASN A 503 18.20 23.24 -31.26
C ASN A 503 17.35 22.13 -30.64
N LEU A 504 16.87 22.37 -29.41
CA LEU A 504 16.11 21.38 -28.64
C LEU A 504 14.99 22.01 -27.83
N THR A 505 14.01 21.19 -27.48
CA THR A 505 13.04 21.46 -26.44
C THR A 505 13.07 20.37 -25.37
N TYR A 506 12.32 20.56 -24.28
CA TYR A 506 12.20 19.61 -23.18
C TYR A 506 10.93 18.77 -23.30
N GLY A 507 11.09 17.45 -23.20
CA GLY A 507 10.01 16.49 -23.06
C GLY A 507 9.89 16.01 -21.62
N TYR A 508 8.67 15.86 -21.12
CA TYR A 508 8.34 15.35 -19.80
C TYR A 508 7.54 14.07 -19.97
N ILE A 509 8.11 12.94 -19.59
CA ILE A 509 7.44 11.64 -19.70
C ILE A 509 7.02 11.20 -18.31
N LEU A 510 5.74 10.87 -18.14
CA LEU A 510 5.21 10.36 -16.88
C LEU A 510 5.77 8.95 -16.61
N LYS A 511 6.41 8.75 -15.45
CA LYS A 511 7.06 7.48 -15.07
C LYS A 511 6.06 6.33 -15.02
N GLY A 512 6.44 5.16 -15.56
CA GLY A 512 5.63 3.95 -15.55
C GLY A 512 4.58 3.85 -16.68
N THR A 513 4.60 4.77 -17.65
CA THR A 513 3.73 4.77 -18.83
C THR A 513 4.35 4.00 -20.01
N ASP A 514 3.59 3.78 -21.08
CA ASP A 514 4.13 3.18 -22.32
C ASP A 514 5.18 4.08 -22.98
N ALA A 515 4.99 5.40 -22.93
CA ALA A 515 5.98 6.36 -23.40
C ALA A 515 7.31 6.25 -22.63
N ASP A 516 7.27 6.01 -21.32
CA ASP A 516 8.46 5.78 -20.49
C ASP A 516 9.20 4.50 -20.93
N LYS A 517 8.47 3.39 -21.07
CA LYS A 517 9.02 2.12 -21.56
C LYS A 517 9.63 2.23 -22.95
N GLU A 518 8.94 2.90 -23.88
CA GLU A 518 9.43 3.08 -25.25
C GLU A 518 10.65 4.03 -25.28
N TRP A 519 10.67 5.08 -24.46
CA TRP A 519 11.87 5.90 -24.27
C TRP A 519 13.06 5.10 -23.74
N GLU A 520 12.90 4.27 -22.71
CA GLU A 520 13.98 3.42 -22.18
C GLU A 520 14.58 2.49 -23.24
N LYS A 521 13.74 2.01 -24.16
CA LYS A 521 14.14 1.17 -25.29
C LYS A 521 14.85 1.97 -26.38
N LEU A 522 14.28 3.10 -26.80
CA LEU A 522 14.79 3.90 -27.92
C LEU A 522 16.03 4.72 -27.55
N SER A 523 16.12 5.24 -26.34
CA SER A 523 17.25 6.05 -25.86
C SER A 523 18.59 5.29 -25.91
N LYS A 524 18.59 3.97 -25.67
CA LYS A 524 19.77 3.09 -25.80
C LYS A 524 20.31 2.99 -27.24
N LYS A 525 19.51 3.38 -28.23
CA LYS A 525 19.85 3.37 -29.67
C LYS A 525 19.65 4.75 -30.30
N LYS A 526 19.70 5.82 -29.50
CA LYS A 526 19.35 7.18 -29.93
C LYS A 526 20.12 7.67 -31.16
N ASP A 527 21.42 7.37 -31.28
CA ASP A 527 22.21 7.80 -32.45
C ASP A 527 21.70 7.18 -33.74
N LYS A 528 21.30 5.89 -33.69
CA LYS A 528 20.70 5.20 -34.83
C LYS A 528 19.30 5.76 -35.11
N VAL A 529 18.48 5.94 -34.08
CA VAL A 529 17.13 6.51 -34.21
C VAL A 529 17.17 7.91 -34.82
N ASN A 530 18.10 8.76 -34.37
CA ASN A 530 18.27 10.12 -34.87
C ASN A 530 18.75 10.14 -36.34
N LYS A 531 19.67 9.23 -36.73
CA LYS A 531 20.08 9.03 -38.13
C LYS A 531 18.93 8.57 -39.04
N GLU A 532 17.98 7.83 -38.48
CA GLU A 532 16.78 7.34 -39.19
C GLU A 532 15.64 8.39 -39.20
N GLY A 533 15.91 9.64 -38.80
CA GLY A 533 14.92 10.74 -38.84
C GLY A 533 14.20 11.00 -37.51
N GLY A 534 14.60 10.34 -36.43
CA GLY A 534 14.06 10.54 -35.08
C GLY A 534 12.81 9.70 -34.80
N VAL A 535 11.96 10.19 -33.90
CA VAL A 535 10.70 9.58 -33.46
C VAL A 535 9.54 10.53 -33.69
N SER A 536 8.33 10.00 -33.79
CA SER A 536 7.10 10.77 -33.61
C SER A 536 6.81 10.93 -32.13
N ILE A 537 6.60 12.17 -31.70
CA ILE A 537 6.16 12.54 -30.36
C ILE A 537 4.71 13.00 -30.45
N LYS A 538 3.86 12.47 -29.56
CA LYS A 538 2.54 13.06 -29.28
C LYS A 538 2.49 13.49 -27.83
N GLY A 539 1.91 14.66 -27.59
CA GLY A 539 1.82 15.19 -26.23
C GLY A 539 1.17 16.55 -26.16
N LYS A 540 1.05 17.09 -24.95
CA LYS A 540 0.58 18.43 -24.69
C LYS A 540 1.74 19.41 -24.67
N ALA A 541 1.72 20.40 -25.54
CA ALA A 541 2.66 21.50 -25.51
C ALA A 541 2.35 22.41 -24.30
N THR A 542 3.36 22.79 -23.52
CA THR A 542 3.22 23.60 -22.29
C THR A 542 4.27 24.69 -22.27
N TYR A 543 3.84 25.93 -22.04
CA TYR A 543 4.75 27.07 -22.00
C TYR A 543 5.66 27.04 -20.76
N ILE A 544 6.95 27.25 -20.96
CA ILE A 544 8.01 27.15 -19.93
C ILE A 544 8.13 28.41 -19.07
N GLY A 545 7.57 29.55 -19.51
CA GLY A 545 7.61 30.79 -18.72
C GLY A 545 8.96 31.51 -18.67
N LYS A 546 10.01 30.99 -19.33
CA LYS A 546 11.37 31.58 -19.35
C LYS A 546 11.84 31.90 -20.76
N GLU A 547 12.03 33.18 -21.03
CA GLU A 547 12.43 33.71 -22.33
C GLU A 547 13.91 33.51 -22.72
N SER A 548 14.73 32.94 -21.83
CA SER A 548 16.16 32.73 -22.06
C SER A 548 16.49 31.49 -22.90
N TYR A 549 15.49 30.65 -23.23
CA TYR A 549 15.67 29.44 -24.05
C TYR A 549 15.29 29.69 -25.52
N SER A 550 16.01 29.04 -26.44
CA SER A 550 15.72 29.07 -27.89
C SER A 550 14.34 28.47 -28.23
N TYR A 551 13.84 27.58 -27.39
CA TYR A 551 12.51 26.98 -27.45
C TYR A 551 11.81 27.23 -26.12
N THR A 552 10.62 27.81 -26.16
CA THR A 552 9.89 28.29 -24.97
C THR A 552 8.72 27.38 -24.58
N THR A 553 8.55 26.28 -25.30
CA THR A 553 7.44 25.33 -25.11
C THR A 553 8.00 23.93 -24.89
N ALA A 554 7.74 23.37 -23.71
CA ALA A 554 8.03 21.98 -23.39
C ALA A 554 6.85 21.09 -23.78
N ILE A 555 7.06 19.77 -23.83
CA ILE A 555 6.03 18.80 -24.18
C ILE A 555 5.82 17.85 -23.02
N ILE A 556 4.61 17.75 -22.49
CA ILE A 556 4.20 16.62 -21.66
C ILE A 556 3.84 15.48 -22.62
N ILE A 557 4.67 14.45 -22.64
CA ILE A 557 4.63 13.39 -23.66
C ILE A 557 3.62 12.32 -23.27
N ASP A 558 2.70 12.04 -24.19
CA ASP A 558 1.71 10.97 -24.08
C ASP A 558 2.19 9.70 -24.81
N GLU A 559 2.82 9.86 -25.98
CA GLU A 559 3.22 8.75 -26.84
C GLU A 559 4.56 9.04 -27.54
N ILE A 560 5.39 7.98 -27.67
CA ILE A 560 6.62 7.98 -28.47
C ILE A 560 6.50 6.82 -29.45
N VAL A 561 6.57 7.11 -30.74
CA VAL A 561 6.49 6.11 -31.82
C VAL A 561 7.72 6.24 -32.70
N LYS A 562 8.39 5.13 -32.98
CA LYS A 562 9.51 5.13 -33.92
C LYS A 562 9.02 5.37 -35.35
#